data_AF-A0A967NTU1-F1
#
_entry.id   AF-A0A967NTU1-F1
#
_cell.length_a   1.000
_cell.length_b   1.000
_cell.length_c   1.000
_cell.angle_alpha   90.00
_cell.angle_beta   90.00
_cell.angle_gamma   90.00
#
_symmetry.space_group_name_H-M   'P 1'
#
loop_
_entity.id
_entity.type
_entity.pdbx_description
1 polymer ?
#
loop_
_entity_poly.entity_id
_entity_poly.type
_entity_poly.pdbx_seq_one_letter_code
_entity_poly.pdbx_strand_id
1 'polypeptide(L)' 'AFDLFGIIFDGHPDLRRILTDYGFIGHPFRKDFPLNGHVEMRYDPEKRRVIYQPVSIEPR' A
#
# COMPACT_ATOMS: atom_id res chain seq x y z
N ALA A 1 -8.01 -9.98 -6.62
CA ALA A 1 -7.43 -9.41 -7.86
C ALA A 1 -7.50 -7.88 -7.89
N PHE A 2 -8.62 -7.26 -7.49
CA PHE A 2 -8.73 -5.79 -7.37
C PHE A 2 -7.62 -5.16 -6.51
N ASP A 3 -7.39 -5.68 -5.31
CA ASP A 3 -6.42 -5.10 -4.39
C ASP A 3 -4.97 -5.11 -4.92
N LEU A 4 -4.54 -6.24 -5.48
CA LEU A 4 -3.14 -6.45 -5.86
C LEU A 4 -2.78 -5.97 -7.28
N PHE A 5 -3.75 -5.97 -8.21
CA PHE A 5 -3.53 -5.64 -9.63
C PHE A 5 -4.38 -4.45 -10.11
N GLY A 6 -5.43 -4.08 -9.37
CA GLY A 6 -6.37 -3.03 -9.77
C GLY A 6 -7.37 -3.47 -10.83
N ILE A 7 -7.63 -4.77 -10.95
CA ILE A 7 -8.64 -5.32 -11.87
C ILE A 7 -10.03 -5.10 -11.26
N ILE A 8 -10.88 -4.37 -11.97
CA ILE A 8 -12.27 -4.11 -11.56
C ILE A 8 -13.16 -5.26 -12.01
N PHE A 9 -14.07 -5.68 -11.14
CA PHE A 9 -15.04 -6.75 -11.41
C PHE A 9 -16.44 -6.17 -11.38
N ASP A 10 -17.06 -6.05 -12.55
CA ASP A 10 -18.43 -5.56 -12.67
C ASP A 10 -19.41 -6.54 -12.02
N GLY A 11 -20.40 -6.01 -11.29
CA GLY A 11 -21.41 -6.80 -10.58
C GLY A 11 -20.97 -7.36 -9.22
N HIS A 12 -19.75 -7.08 -8.76
CA HIS A 12 -19.32 -7.46 -7.41
C HIS A 12 -19.94 -6.53 -6.35
N PRO A 13 -20.68 -7.05 -5.34
CA PRO A 13 -21.45 -6.21 -4.41
C PRO A 13 -20.59 -5.40 -3.43
N ASP A 14 -19.38 -5.86 -3.11
CA ASP A 14 -18.47 -5.20 -2.16
C ASP A 14 -17.02 -5.26 -2.67
N LEU A 15 -16.74 -4.52 -3.74
CA LEU A 15 -15.41 -4.49 -4.33
C LEU A 15 -14.50 -3.54 -3.52
N ARG A 16 -13.77 -4.11 -2.56
CA ARG A 16 -12.81 -3.37 -1.71
C ARG A 16 -11.48 -4.09 -1.56
N ARG A 17 -10.54 -3.42 -0.91
CA ARG A 17 -9.22 -3.96 -0.57
C ARG A 17 -9.32 -4.91 0.62
N ILE A 18 -8.40 -5.87 0.69
CA ILE A 18 -8.42 -6.98 1.67
C ILE A 18 -7.06 -7.25 2.29
N LEU A 19 -5.98 -7.18 1.51
CA LEU A 19 -4.62 -7.50 1.90
C LEU A 19 -3.76 -6.25 2.08
N THR A 20 -4.04 -5.17 1.36
CA THR A 20 -3.32 -3.91 1.56
C THR A 20 -3.91 -3.12 2.71
N ASP A 21 -3.08 -2.27 3.30
CA ASP A 21 -3.50 -1.35 4.35
C ASP A 21 -4.57 -0.37 3.86
N TYR A 22 -5.41 0.12 4.77
CA TYR A 22 -6.54 0.99 4.48
C TYR A 22 -6.12 2.27 3.75
N GLY A 23 -4.96 2.83 4.11
CA GLY A 23 -4.38 4.03 3.50
C GLY A 23 -3.46 3.77 2.30
N PHE A 24 -3.32 2.52 1.86
CA PHE A 24 -2.36 2.18 0.81
C PHE A 24 -2.65 2.90 -0.51
N ILE A 25 -1.64 3.24 -1.30
CA ILE A 25 -1.84 3.87 -2.61
C ILE A 25 -1.10 3.05 -3.66
N GLY A 26 -1.86 2.53 -4.63
CA GLY A 26 -1.34 1.68 -5.70
C GLY A 26 -1.76 0.22 -5.58
N HIS A 27 -1.16 -0.61 -6.43
CA HIS A 27 -1.43 -2.03 -6.57
C HIS A 27 -0.09 -2.80 -6.59
N PRO A 28 0.28 -3.52 -5.52
CA PRO A 28 1.64 -4.01 -5.32
C PRO A 28 2.21 -4.90 -6.42
N PHE A 29 1.37 -5.64 -7.16
CA PHE A 29 1.83 -6.60 -8.17
C PHE A 29 1.80 -6.05 -9.60
N ARG A 30 1.66 -4.73 -9.77
CA ARG A 30 1.90 -4.11 -11.07
C ARG A 30 3.40 -3.95 -11.31
N LYS A 31 3.82 -4.07 -12.57
CA LYS A 31 5.25 -4.06 -12.96
C LYS A 31 5.94 -2.71 -12.74
N ASP A 32 5.17 -1.63 -12.72
CA ASP A 32 5.61 -0.27 -12.43
C ASP A 32 5.71 0.02 -10.93
N PHE A 33 5.18 -0.86 -10.07
CA PHE A 33 5.23 -0.66 -8.63
C PHE A 33 6.58 -1.11 -8.04
N PRO A 34 7.27 -0.27 -7.26
CA PRO A 34 8.55 -0.63 -6.66
C PRO A 34 8.38 -1.71 -5.59
N LEU A 35 9.32 -2.65 -5.51
CA LEU A 35 9.28 -3.76 -4.54
C LEU A 35 9.20 -3.26 -3.08
N ASN A 36 9.93 -2.20 -2.77
CA ASN A 36 9.96 -1.61 -1.42
C ASN A 36 8.73 -0.74 -1.12
N GLY A 37 7.87 -0.47 -2.13
CA GLY A 37 6.78 0.48 -2.02
C GLY A 37 7.26 1.94 -1.96
N HIS A 38 6.32 2.83 -1.63
CA HIS A 38 6.57 4.28 -1.57
C HIS A 38 6.66 4.81 -0.14
N VAL A 39 6.04 4.11 0.82
CA VAL A 39 5.96 4.53 2.23
C VAL A 39 6.33 3.39 3.17
N GLU A 40 6.97 3.75 4.28
CA GLU A 40 7.26 2.88 5.41
C GLU A 40 6.56 3.41 6.68
N MET A 41 6.23 2.51 7.61
CA MET A 41 5.63 2.86 8.89
C MET A 41 6.70 2.94 9.98
N ARG A 42 6.67 4.01 10.80
CA ARG A 42 7.53 4.17 11.98
C ARG A 42 6.72 4.68 13.17
N TYR A 43 7.09 4.29 14.38
CA TYR A 43 6.55 4.91 15.60
C TYR A 43 7.25 6.25 15.88
N ASP A 44 6.45 7.31 16.05
CA ASP A 44 6.91 8.64 16.45
C ASP A 44 6.61 8.85 17.95
N PRO A 45 7.64 8.89 18.82
CA PRO A 45 7.43 9.03 20.26
C PRO A 45 6.91 10.41 20.67
N GLU A 46 7.17 11.46 19.90
CA GLU A 46 6.69 12.82 20.20
C GLU A 46 5.19 12.92 19.90
N LYS A 47 4.76 12.36 18.77
CA LYS A 47 3.35 12.32 18.36
C LYS A 47 2.57 11.16 18.98
N ARG A 48 3.26 10.25 19.66
CA ARG A 48 2.72 9.02 20.30
C ARG A 48 1.85 8.20 19.35
N ARG A 49 2.25 8.09 18.08
CA ARG A 49 1.49 7.37 17.05
C ARG A 49 2.38 6.78 15.97
N VAL A 50 1.84 5.84 15.22
CA VAL A 50 2.46 5.34 13.99
C VAL A 50 2.30 6.40 12.90
N ILE A 51 3.40 6.72 12.22
CA ILE A 51 3.45 7.65 11.09
C ILE A 51 3.87 6.91 9.82
N TYR A 52 3.37 7.38 8.68
CA TYR A 52 3.81 6.99 7.36
C TYR A 52 4.87 7.99 6.89
N GLN A 53 6.01 7.51 6.41
CA GLN A 53 7.07 8.34 5.84
C GLN A 53 7.57 7.72 4.52
N PRO A 54 8.21 8.50 3.62
CA PRO A 54 8.82 7.96 2.42
C PRO A 54 9.84 6.86 2.76
N VAL A 55 9.88 5.81 1.94
CA VAL A 55 10.82 4.69 2.13
C VAL A 55 12.26 5.20 2.09
N SER A 56 13.06 4.77 3.07
CA SER A 56 14.48 5.12 3.17
C SER A 56 15.43 4.07 2.57
N ILE A 57 14.89 2.91 2.19
CA ILE A 57 15.66 1.76 1.69
C ILE A 57 16.10 2.01 0.23
N GLU A 58 17.40 2.00 0.00
CA GLU A 58 17.96 2.02 -1.34
C GLU A 58 17.75 0.66 -2.03
N PRO A 59 17.27 0.63 -3.29
CA PRO A 59 17.18 -0.60 -4.05
C PRO A 59 18.58 -1.18 -4.28
N ARG A 60 18.75 -2.46 -3.97
CA ARG A 60 20.02 -3.19 -4.04
C ARG A 60 20.42 -3.59 -5.45
#